data_AF-A0A3R6RC21-F1
#
_entry.id   AF-A0A3R6RC21-F1
#
_cell.length_a   1.000
_cell.length_b   1.000
_cell.length_c   1.000
_cell.angle_alpha   90.00
_cell.angle_beta   90.00
_cell.angle_gamma   90.00
#
_symmetry.space_group_name_H-M   'P 1'
#
loop_
_entity.id
_entity.type
_entity.pdbx_description
1 polymer ?
#
loop_
_entity_poly.entity_id
_entity_poly.type
_entity_poly.pdbx_seq_one_letter_code
_entity_poly.pdbx_strand_id
1 'polypeptide(L)'
;MNVTFCGHSQITKADNIANWLRNVTQDLIEQGATTFYLGGYGEFDSLAASILREQKKKYPQIELVLVLAYLNTGRDVSGYDSTVYPPLENVPRRFSISHRNRWMVESADVVVAYVLHDWGGAATTLRCAKQKKKQIISYRDEMGS
;
A
#
# COMPACT_ATOMS: atom_id res chain seq x y z
N MET A 1 -0.10 -12.49 8.68
CA MET A 1 0.20 -12.21 7.26
C MET A 1 0.32 -10.71 7.07
N ASN A 2 1.33 -10.27 6.31
CA ASN A 2 1.64 -8.86 6.04
C ASN A 2 1.13 -8.46 4.65
N VAL A 3 0.45 -7.33 4.56
CA VAL A 3 -0.10 -6.79 3.30
C VAL A 3 0.50 -5.42 3.03
N THR A 4 0.82 -5.14 1.78
CA THR A 4 1.23 -3.79 1.34
C THR A 4 0.43 -3.33 0.14
N PHE A 5 0.38 -2.01 -0.04
CA PHE A 5 -0.30 -1.37 -1.16
C PHE A 5 0.69 -0.76 -2.15
N CYS A 6 0.30 -0.76 -3.42
CA CYS A 6 1.01 -0.06 -4.48
C CYS A 6 -0.01 0.48 -5.48
N GLY A 7 -0.09 1.80 -5.64
CA GLY A 7 -0.96 2.36 -6.67
C GLY A 7 -0.62 3.77 -7.09
N HIS A 8 -1.39 4.26 -8.05
CA HIS A 8 -1.20 5.59 -8.63
C HIS A 8 -1.46 6.72 -7.64
N SER A 9 -0.79 7.85 -7.87
CA SER A 9 -0.96 9.05 -7.05
C SER A 9 -2.32 9.72 -7.24
N GLN A 10 -2.98 9.42 -8.36
CA GLN A 10 -4.32 9.87 -8.70
C GLN A 10 -5.20 8.68 -9.04
N ILE A 11 -6.45 8.75 -8.62
CA ILE A 11 -7.47 7.75 -8.88
C ILE A 11 -8.58 8.37 -9.73
N THR A 12 -9.03 7.64 -10.74
CA THR A 12 -10.29 7.89 -11.45
C THR A 12 -11.33 6.88 -10.96
N LYS A 13 -12.62 7.24 -10.89
CA LYS A 13 -13.70 6.35 -10.39
C LYS A 13 -13.49 5.87 -8.93
N ALA A 14 -13.32 6.81 -8.01
CA ALA A 14 -13.01 6.53 -6.61
C ALA A 14 -13.96 5.51 -5.94
N ASP A 15 -15.25 5.55 -6.23
CA ASP A 15 -16.24 4.65 -5.60
C ASP A 15 -16.05 3.17 -5.98
N ASN A 16 -15.77 2.88 -7.25
CA ASN A 16 -15.55 1.51 -7.71
C ASN A 16 -14.29 0.92 -7.08
N ILE A 17 -13.23 1.71 -7.01
CA ILE A 17 -11.96 1.30 -6.41
C ILE A 17 -12.10 1.17 -4.90
N ALA A 18 -12.88 2.05 -4.26
CA ALA A 18 -13.16 1.96 -2.83
C ALA A 18 -13.92 0.67 -2.48
N ASN A 19 -14.96 0.33 -3.24
CA ASN A 19 -15.73 -0.90 -3.03
C ASN A 19 -14.87 -2.15 -3.25
N TRP A 20 -14.09 -2.19 -4.34
CA TRP A 20 -13.15 -3.28 -4.59
C TRP A 20 -12.12 -3.40 -3.47
N LEU A 21 -11.49 -2.30 -3.09
CA LEU A 21 -10.44 -2.28 -2.08
C LEU A 21 -10.98 -2.73 -0.72
N ARG A 22 -12.20 -2.32 -0.37
CA ARG A 22 -12.90 -2.76 0.85
C ARG A 22 -13.10 -4.27 0.87
N ASN A 23 -13.57 -4.86 -0.23
CA ASN A 23 -13.76 -6.30 -0.32
C ASN A 23 -12.41 -7.04 -0.21
N VAL A 24 -11.41 -6.60 -0.97
CA VAL A 24 -10.07 -7.21 -0.95
C VAL A 24 -9.44 -7.14 0.45
N THR A 25 -9.50 -5.99 1.12
CA THR A 25 -8.91 -5.88 2.46
C THR A 25 -9.70 -6.70 3.47
N GLN A 26 -11.03 -6.76 3.37
CA GLN A 26 -11.84 -7.61 4.24
C GLN A 26 -11.46 -9.10 4.08
N ASP A 27 -11.41 -9.58 2.84
CA ASP A 27 -11.05 -10.97 2.55
C ASP A 27 -9.65 -11.31 3.08
N LEU A 28 -8.69 -10.40 2.93
CA LEU A 28 -7.33 -10.58 3.46
C LEU A 28 -7.31 -10.65 5.00
N ILE A 29 -8.10 -9.81 5.68
CA ILE A 29 -8.21 -9.85 7.14
C ILE A 29 -8.80 -11.18 7.60
N GLU A 30 -9.86 -11.65 6.93
CA GLU A 30 -10.50 -12.93 7.23
C GLU A 30 -9.59 -14.13 6.94
N GLN A 31 -8.64 -13.98 6.00
CA GLN A 31 -7.55 -14.93 5.74
C GLN A 31 -6.36 -14.83 6.72
N GLY A 32 -6.41 -13.93 7.72
CA GLY A 32 -5.37 -13.79 8.75
C GLY A 32 -4.34 -12.69 8.48
N ALA A 33 -4.66 -11.69 7.65
CA ALA A 33 -3.87 -10.46 7.59
C ALA A 33 -4.01 -9.68 8.90
N THR A 34 -2.86 -9.32 9.48
CA THR A 34 -2.79 -8.61 10.76
C THR A 34 -2.04 -7.29 10.64
N THR A 35 -1.18 -7.12 9.63
CA THR A 35 -0.36 -5.92 9.49
C THR A 35 -0.43 -5.39 8.06
N PHE A 36 -0.73 -4.10 7.94
CA PHE A 36 -0.91 -3.39 6.68
C PHE A 36 0.12 -2.26 6.57
N TYR A 37 1.11 -2.44 5.69
CA TYR A 37 2.11 -1.43 5.37
C TYR A 37 1.57 -0.44 4.34
N LEU A 38 1.53 0.83 4.73
CA LEU A 38 1.00 1.94 3.94
C LEU A 38 2.11 2.93 3.63
N GLY A 39 2.15 3.41 2.39
CA GLY A 39 3.17 4.37 1.98
C GLY A 39 2.81 5.81 2.36
N GLY A 40 1.52 6.12 2.44
CA GLY A 40 1.01 7.47 2.67
C GLY A 40 1.36 8.45 1.54
N TYR A 41 1.54 8.00 0.30
CA TYR A 41 1.75 8.88 -0.86
C TYR A 41 0.70 8.62 -1.94
N GLY A 42 -0.04 9.67 -2.29
CA GLY A 42 -1.03 9.60 -3.36
C GLY A 42 -2.41 9.16 -2.91
N GLU A 43 -3.38 9.30 -3.80
CA GLU A 43 -4.79 9.04 -3.50
C GLU A 43 -5.07 7.57 -3.18
N PHE A 44 -4.37 6.61 -3.79
CA PHE A 44 -4.57 5.19 -3.50
C PHE A 44 -4.14 4.80 -2.08
N ASP A 45 -3.00 5.28 -1.61
CA ASP A 45 -2.55 5.05 -0.24
C ASP A 45 -3.52 5.70 0.77
N SER A 46 -4.00 6.92 0.47
CA SER A 46 -4.99 7.62 1.31
C SER A 46 -6.32 6.86 1.38
N LEU A 47 -6.80 6.33 0.26
CA LEU A 47 -8.02 5.54 0.20
C LEU A 47 -7.87 4.22 0.98
N ALA A 48 -6.74 3.51 0.80
CA ALA A 48 -6.42 2.29 1.54
C ALA A 48 -6.40 2.55 3.06
N ALA A 49 -5.72 3.61 3.50
CA ALA A 49 -5.68 3.99 4.90
C ALA A 49 -7.08 4.33 5.45
N SER A 50 -7.92 5.01 4.67
CA SER A 50 -9.30 5.31 5.08
C SER A 50 -10.14 4.06 5.29
N ILE A 51 -10.13 3.14 4.33
CA ILE A 51 -10.88 1.88 4.38
C ILE A 51 -10.40 1.00 5.53
N LEU A 52 -9.09 0.88 5.72
CA LEU A 52 -8.53 0.09 6.81
C LEU A 52 -8.87 0.66 8.19
N ARG A 53 -8.90 2.00 8.36
CA ARG A 53 -9.36 2.63 9.61
C ARG A 53 -10.82 2.32 9.91
N GLU A 54 -11.68 2.28 8.89
CA GLU A 54 -13.07 1.85 9.05
C GLU A 54 -13.16 0.38 9.43
N GLN A 55 -12.42 -0.49 8.73
CA GLN A 55 -12.42 -1.93 9.00
C GLN A 55 -11.83 -2.28 10.37
N LYS A 56 -10.83 -1.53 10.85
CA LYS A 56 -10.24 -1.72 12.18
C LYS A 56 -11.28 -1.59 13.31
N LYS A 57 -12.36 -0.82 13.12
CA LYS A 57 -13.47 -0.77 14.09
C LYS A 57 -14.14 -2.14 14.29
N LYS A 58 -14.18 -2.97 13.24
CA LYS A 58 -14.71 -4.34 13.25
C LYS A 58 -13.61 -5.38 13.53
N TYR A 59 -12.38 -5.11 13.10
CA TYR A 59 -11.23 -5.99 13.23
C TYR A 59 -10.12 -5.30 14.02
N PRO A 60 -10.26 -5.14 15.35
CA PRO A 60 -9.32 -4.36 16.17
C PRO A 60 -7.90 -4.93 16.19
N GLN A 61 -7.72 -6.21 15.82
CA GLN A 61 -6.44 -6.89 15.75
C GLN A 61 -5.54 -6.46 14.59
N ILE A 62 -6.07 -5.75 13.59
CA ILE A 62 -5.27 -5.32 12.43
C ILE A 62 -4.47 -4.08 12.81
N GLU A 63 -3.24 -3.97 12.29
CA GLU A 63 -2.36 -2.83 12.48
C GLU A 63 -2.12 -2.10 11.17
N LEU A 64 -2.27 -0.79 11.18
CA LEU A 64 -1.92 0.11 10.08
C LEU A 64 -0.57 0.73 10.38
N VAL A 65 0.44 0.39 9.59
CA VAL A 65 1.82 0.86 9.78
C VAL A 65 2.21 1.78 8.63
N LEU A 66 2.48 3.05 8.94
CA LEU A 66 3.01 3.99 7.96
C LEU A 66 4.51 3.77 7.76
N VAL A 67 4.91 3.45 6.53
CA VAL A 67 6.31 3.24 6.18
C VAL A 67 6.91 4.54 5.64
N LEU A 68 7.81 5.15 6.41
CA LEU A 68 8.38 6.46 6.10
C LEU A 68 9.49 6.35 5.04
N ALA A 69 9.48 7.26 4.06
CA ALA A 69 10.58 7.40 3.10
C ALA A 69 11.65 8.39 3.58
N TYR A 70 11.30 9.28 4.51
CA TYR A 70 12.18 10.32 5.05
C TYR A 70 11.89 10.48 6.54
N LEU A 71 12.91 10.83 7.32
CA LEU A 71 12.75 11.21 8.73
C LEU A 71 12.25 12.66 8.86
N ASN A 72 11.56 12.96 9.95
CA ASN A 72 11.13 14.32 10.34
C ASN A 72 10.32 15.09 9.28
N THR A 73 9.42 14.40 8.56
CA THR A 73 8.64 15.03 7.48
C THR A 73 7.48 15.91 7.95
N GLY A 74 7.19 15.97 9.27
CA GLY A 74 5.98 16.62 9.78
C GLY A 74 4.68 16.01 9.25
N ARG A 75 4.74 14.74 8.81
CA ARG A 75 3.56 14.05 8.28
C ARG A 75 2.60 13.75 9.41
N ASP A 76 1.32 13.91 9.12
CA ASP A 76 0.28 13.44 10.02
C ASP A 76 0.31 11.91 10.09
N VAL A 77 0.54 11.40 11.29
CA VAL A 77 0.60 9.97 11.59
C VAL A 77 -0.60 9.50 12.43
N SER A 78 -1.52 10.41 12.77
CA SER A 78 -2.65 10.13 13.67
C SER A 78 -3.61 9.04 13.17
N GLY A 79 -3.60 8.77 11.86
CA GLY A 79 -4.39 7.71 11.24
C GLY A 79 -3.74 6.32 11.26
N TYR A 80 -2.56 6.16 11.86
CA TYR A 80 -1.78 4.92 11.86
C TYR A 80 -1.50 4.47 13.31
N ASP A 81 -1.36 3.16 13.51
CA ASP A 81 -1.04 2.59 14.82
C ASP A 81 0.44 2.74 15.15
N SER A 82 1.29 2.71 14.12
CA SER A 82 2.73 2.89 14.27
C SER A 82 3.36 3.40 12.97
N THR A 83 4.64 3.75 13.07
CA THR A 83 5.48 4.10 11.92
C THR A 83 6.71 3.21 11.88
N VAL A 84 7.19 2.94 10.67
CA VAL A 84 8.48 2.26 10.45
C VAL A 84 9.32 3.09 9.48
N TYR A 85 10.57 3.30 9.83
CA TYR A 85 11.58 3.82 8.92
C TYR A 85 12.48 2.67 8.46
N PRO A 86 12.46 2.29 7.17
CA PRO A 86 13.39 1.28 6.64
C PRO A 86 14.84 1.81 6.64
N PRO A 87 15.84 0.92 6.48
CA PRO A 87 17.25 1.30 6.47
C PRO A 87 17.62 2.08 5.19
N LEU A 88 17.28 3.37 5.17
CA LEU A 88 17.40 4.29 4.04
C LEU A 88 18.48 5.37 4.27
N GLU A 89 19.25 5.29 5.35
CA GLU A 89 20.22 6.30 5.78
C GLU A 89 21.31 6.56 4.73
N ASN A 90 21.71 5.50 4.03
CA ASN A 90 22.74 5.55 2.98
C ASN A 90 22.15 5.69 1.56
N VAL A 91 20.82 5.81 1.43
CA VAL A 91 20.15 5.93 0.14
C VAL A 91 20.12 7.41 -0.27
N PRO A 92 20.63 7.81 -1.45
CA PRO A 92 20.52 9.17 -1.92
C PRO A 92 19.06 9.63 -1.91
N ARG A 93 18.78 10.83 -1.39
CA ARG A 93 17.42 11.33 -1.12
C ARG A 93 16.44 11.15 -2.29
N ARG A 94 16.89 11.35 -3.53
CA ARG A 94 16.07 11.18 -4.74
C ARG A 94 15.54 9.74 -4.97
N PHE A 95 16.14 8.75 -4.32
CA PHE A 95 15.78 7.33 -4.40
C PHE A 95 15.11 6.80 -3.13
N SER A 96 14.92 7.61 -2.09
CA SER A 96 14.37 7.12 -0.82
C SER A 96 12.97 6.52 -0.98
N ILE A 97 12.09 7.13 -1.80
CA ILE A 97 10.74 6.58 -2.06
C ILE A 97 10.82 5.23 -2.79
N SER A 98 11.67 5.09 -3.81
CA SER A 98 11.77 3.82 -4.55
C SER A 98 12.35 2.69 -3.70
N HIS A 99 13.34 2.98 -2.86
CA HIS A 99 13.88 2.02 -1.89
C HIS A 99 12.88 1.68 -0.79
N ARG A 100 12.15 2.68 -0.26
CA ARG A 100 11.05 2.47 0.69
C ARG A 100 9.99 1.53 0.10
N ASN A 101 9.55 1.78 -1.13
CA ASN A 101 8.56 0.95 -1.81
C ASN A 101 9.07 -0.48 -2.04
N ARG A 102 10.36 -0.64 -2.38
CA ARG A 102 10.98 -1.98 -2.49
C ARG A 102 10.96 -2.70 -1.15
N TRP A 103 11.33 -2.03 -0.07
CA TRP A 103 11.28 -2.61 1.28
C TRP A 103 9.86 -3.04 1.64
N MET A 104 8.84 -2.21 1.36
CA MET A 104 7.43 -2.57 1.59
C MET A 104 7.03 -3.86 0.86
N VAL A 105 7.42 -4.00 -0.41
CA VAL A 105 7.20 -5.21 -1.20
C VAL A 105 7.92 -6.41 -0.60
N GLU A 106 9.17 -6.25 -0.19
CA GLU A 106 9.98 -7.33 0.38
C GLU A 106 9.42 -7.82 1.73
N SER A 107 8.93 -6.90 2.57
CA SER A 107 8.36 -7.15 3.91
C SER A 107 6.92 -7.67 3.92
N ALA A 108 6.22 -7.65 2.78
CA ALA A 108 4.84 -8.09 2.67
C ALA A 108 4.72 -9.49 2.05
N ASP A 109 3.69 -10.24 2.42
CA ASP A 109 3.31 -11.51 1.80
C ASP A 109 2.43 -11.27 0.56
N VAL A 110 1.52 -10.29 0.67
CA VAL A 110 0.56 -9.91 -0.37
C VAL A 110 0.73 -8.44 -0.75
N VAL A 111 0.70 -8.16 -2.05
CA VAL A 111 0.71 -6.81 -2.62
C VAL A 111 -0.63 -6.53 -3.29
N VAL A 112 -1.38 -5.56 -2.76
CA VAL A 112 -2.62 -5.06 -3.38
C VAL A 112 -2.29 -3.89 -4.30
N ALA A 113 -2.62 -4.02 -5.58
CA ALA A 113 -2.12 -3.14 -6.63
C ALA A 113 -3.23 -2.42 -7.42
N TYR A 114 -3.19 -1.09 -7.44
CA TYR A 114 -3.96 -0.27 -8.39
C TYR A 114 -3.01 0.41 -9.37
N VAL A 115 -2.68 -0.30 -10.45
CA VAL A 115 -1.69 0.14 -11.45
C VAL A 115 -2.25 -0.09 -12.84
N LEU A 116 -2.70 0.98 -13.48
CA LEU A 116 -3.36 0.96 -14.79
C LEU A 116 -2.40 1.06 -15.99
N HIS A 117 -1.14 1.41 -15.75
CA HIS A 117 -0.14 1.58 -16.81
C HIS A 117 1.23 1.09 -16.35
N ASP A 118 2.13 0.82 -17.29
CA ASP A 118 3.42 0.17 -17.04
C ASP A 118 4.59 1.14 -16.80
N TRP A 119 4.33 2.46 -16.77
CA TRP A 119 5.31 3.49 -16.40
C TRP A 119 5.11 4.08 -14.98
N GLY A 120 6.13 4.78 -14.48
CA GLY A 120 6.08 5.50 -13.21
C GLY A 120 6.46 4.68 -11.96
N GLY A 121 6.35 5.33 -10.80
CA GLY A 121 6.75 4.76 -9.51
C GLY A 121 5.94 3.52 -9.14
N ALA A 122 4.61 3.58 -9.28
CA ALA A 122 3.71 2.47 -8.97
C ALA A 122 3.97 1.25 -9.87
N ALA A 123 4.14 1.44 -11.19
CA ALA A 123 4.49 0.35 -12.09
C ALA A 123 5.85 -0.29 -11.76
N THR A 124 6.82 0.52 -11.30
CA THR A 124 8.12 0.01 -10.85
C THR A 124 8.01 -0.83 -9.58
N THR A 125 7.20 -0.40 -8.61
CA THR A 125 6.90 -1.18 -7.40
C THR A 125 6.18 -2.49 -7.75
N LEU A 126 5.19 -2.47 -8.66
CA LEU A 126 4.51 -3.68 -9.11
C LEU A 126 5.45 -4.65 -9.84
N ARG A 127 6.38 -4.15 -10.67
CA ARG A 127 7.44 -4.97 -11.29
C ARG A 127 8.33 -5.62 -10.23
N CYS A 128 8.69 -4.87 -9.17
CA CYS A 128 9.43 -5.42 -8.04
C CYS A 128 8.66 -6.57 -7.37
N ALA A 129 7.35 -6.42 -7.13
CA ALA A 129 6.52 -7.48 -6.55
C ALA A 129 6.49 -8.75 -7.42
N LYS A 130 6.38 -8.60 -8.75
CA LYS A 130 6.45 -9.72 -9.70
C LYS A 130 7.80 -10.42 -9.65
N GLN A 131 8.91 -9.67 -9.67
CA GLN A 131 10.27 -10.21 -9.59
C GLN A 131 10.52 -10.96 -8.28
N LYS A 132 9.95 -10.48 -7.18
CA LYS A 132 10.02 -11.10 -5.85
C LYS A 132 8.99 -12.22 -5.66
N LYS A 133 8.22 -12.57 -6.70
CA LYS A 133 7.20 -13.63 -6.69
C LYS A 133 6.18 -13.49 -5.55
N LYS A 134 5.82 -12.25 -5.20
CA LYS A 134 4.80 -11.97 -4.19
C LYS A 134 3.41 -12.36 -4.71
N GLN A 135 2.50 -12.68 -3.80
CA GLN A 135 1.09 -12.77 -4.15
C GLN A 135 0.58 -11.37 -4.50
N ILE A 136 -0.01 -11.20 -5.68
CA ILE A 136 -0.47 -9.90 -6.18
C ILE A 136 -1.97 -9.96 -6.41
N ILE A 137 -2.69 -9.00 -5.83
CA ILE A 137 -4.11 -8.77 -6.09
C ILE A 137 -4.22 -7.43 -6.80
N SER A 138 -4.47 -7.45 -8.11
CA SER A 138 -4.56 -6.24 -8.92
C SER A 138 -6.01 -5.83 -9.17
N TYR A 139 -6.28 -4.53 -9.09
CA TYR A 139 -7.51 -3.96 -9.62
C TYR A 139 -7.58 -4.18 -11.13
N ARG A 140 -8.75 -4.61 -11.62
CA ARG A 140 -9.06 -4.70 -13.04
C ARG A 140 -10.24 -3.78 -13.28
N ASP A 141 -10.08 -2.77 -14.13
CA ASP A 141 -11.23 -1.97 -14.57
C ASP A 141 -12.05 -2.88 -15.49
N GLU A 142 -13.32 -3.15 -15.13
CA GLU A 142 -14.21 -3.98 -15.94
C GLU A 142 -14.69 -3.30 -17.23
N MET A 143 -14.07 -2.17 -17.62
CA MET A 143 -14.32 -1.52 -18.90
C MET A 143 -13.09 -1.61 -19.80
N GLY A 144 -13.04 -2.67 -20.61
CA GLY A 144 -11.96 -2.94 -21.55
C GLY A 144 -12.12 -4.22 -22.38
N SER A 145 -13.24 -4.38 -23.07
CA SER A 145 -13.31 -4.96 -24.42
C SER A 145 -14.27 -4.12 -25.24
#